data_AF-A0A960VEL4-F1
#
_entry.id   AF-A0A960VEL4-F1
#
_cell.length_a   1.000
_cell.length_b   1.000
_cell.length_c   1.000
_cell.angle_alpha   90.00
_cell.angle_beta   90.00
_cell.angle_gamma   90.00
#
_symmetry.space_group_name_H-M   'P 1'
#
loop_
_entity.id
_entity.type
_entity.pdbx_description
1 polymer ?
#
loop_
_entity_poly.entity_id
_entity_poly.type
_entity_poly.pdbx_seq_one_letter_code
_entity_poly.pdbx_strand_id
1 'polypeptide(L)' 'MILDLEIPDALLLSLDKNSLADEIKLSYALFLFRQSRISLAKAAHFANKNIYVFMEECKKTISR' A
#
# COMPACT_ATOMS: atom_id res chain seq x y z
N MET A 1 -2.44 -18.06 -0.55
CA MET A 1 -1.15 -17.85 0.13
C MET A 1 -1.37 -16.72 1.12
N ILE A 2 -1.02 -16.92 2.39
CA ILE A 2 -1.16 -15.93 3.46
C ILE A 2 0.26 -15.53 3.86
N LEU A 3 0.49 -14.23 4.03
CA LEU A 3 1.75 -13.67 4.52
C LEU A 3 1.43 -12.97 5.83
N ASP A 4 2.06 -13.43 6.91
CA ASP A 4 1.97 -12.82 8.23
C ASP A 4 3.20 -11.94 8.47
N LEU A 5 2.97 -10.75 9.02
CA LEU A 5 3.98 -9.75 9.34
C LEU A 5 3.87 -9.42 10.83
N GLU A 6 4.93 -9.74 11.59
CA GLU A 6 5.04 -9.31 12.98
C GLU A 6 5.61 -7.90 13.04
N ILE A 7 4.85 -6.98 13.63
CA ILE A 7 5.24 -5.58 13.79
C ILE A 7 5.37 -5.30 15.29
N PRO A 8 6.52 -4.81 15.77
CA PRO A 8 6.71 -4.46 17.17
C PRO A 8 5.64 -3.49 17.68
N ASP A 9 5.04 -3.78 18.85
CA ASP A 9 3.97 -2.96 19.44
C ASP A 9 4.38 -1.51 19.69
N ALA A 10 5.67 -1.24 19.91
CA ALA A 10 6.21 0.10 20.06
C ALA A 10 5.96 0.99 18.83
N LEU A 11 5.82 0.39 17.64
CA LEU A 11 5.52 1.10 16.39
C LEU A 11 4.01 1.29 16.15
N LEU A 12 3.15 0.59 16.91
CA LEU A 12 1.70 0.69 16.85
C LEU A 12 1.14 1.82 17.72
N LEU A 13 1.94 2.38 18.64
CA LEU A 13 1.50 3.45 19.55
C LEU A 13 1.01 4.72 18.83
N SER A 14 1.34 4.88 17.54
CA SER A 14 0.97 6.04 16.71
C SER A 14 -0.06 5.75 15.61
N LEU A 15 -0.49 4.49 15.42
CA LEU A 15 -1.30 4.09 14.27
C LEU A 15 -2.53 3.29 14.69
N ASP A 16 -3.69 3.67 14.17
CA ASP A 16 -4.88 2.83 14.21
C ASP A 16 -4.58 1.53 13.42
N LYS A 17 -4.84 0.36 14.03
CA LYS A 17 -4.50 -0.97 13.47
C LYS A 17 -5.09 -1.17 12.07
N ASN A 18 -6.28 -0.65 11.82
CA ASN A 18 -6.92 -0.73 10.50
C ASN A 18 -6.21 0.18 9.48
N SER A 19 -5.69 1.33 9.91
CA SER A 19 -4.90 2.24 9.06
C SER A 19 -3.59 1.59 8.61
N LEU A 20 -2.90 0.90 9.53
CA LEU A 20 -1.59 0.32 9.24
C LEU A 20 -1.65 -0.75 8.14
N ALA A 21 -2.63 -1.65 8.20
CA ALA A 21 -2.77 -2.70 7.20
C ALA A 21 -3.00 -2.11 5.79
N ASP A 22 -3.82 -1.06 5.69
CA ASP A 22 -4.11 -0.38 4.43
C ASP A 22 -2.91 0.43 3.93
N GLU A 23 -2.15 1.06 4.83
CA GLU A 23 -0.90 1.74 4.51
C GLU A 23 0.17 0.79 3.97
N ILE A 24 0.34 -0.38 4.60
CA ILE A 24 1.28 -1.41 4.14
C ILE A 24 0.88 -1.92 2.76
N LYS A 25 -0.40 -2.24 2.56
CA LYS A 25 -0.90 -2.71 1.26
C LYS A 25 -0.69 -1.67 0.17
N LEU A 26 -0.99 -0.40 0.45
CA LEU A 26 -0.77 0.70 -0.49
C LEU A 26 0.71 0.87 -0.82
N SER A 27 1.58 0.91 0.19
CA SER A 27 3.01 1.05 0.02
C SER A 27 3.59 -0.08 -0.85
N TYR A 28 3.19 -1.32 -0.58
CA TYR A 28 3.66 -2.47 -1.34
C TYR A 28 3.10 -2.49 -2.77
N ALA A 29 1.83 -2.13 -2.98
CA ALA A 29 1.27 -1.98 -4.32
C ALA A 29 2.02 -0.92 -5.14
N LEU A 30 2.32 0.24 -4.54
CA LEU A 30 3.09 1.30 -5.19
C LEU A 30 4.49 0.82 -5.56
N PHE A 31 5.17 0.11 -4.65
CA PHE A 31 6.49 -0.48 -4.91
C PHE A 31 6.46 -1.46 -6.09
N LEU A 32 5.52 -2.41 -6.09
CA LEU A 32 5.41 -3.40 -7.16
C LEU A 32 5.05 -2.76 -8.51
N PHE A 33 4.15 -1.77 -8.51
CA PHE A 33 3.77 -1.05 -9.71
C PHE A 33 4.93 -0.23 -10.29
N ARG A 34 5.69 0.48 -9.44
CA ARG A 34 6.89 1.24 -9.85
C ARG A 34 7.98 0.38 -10.45
N GLN A 35 8.10 -0.86 -9.99
CA GLN A 35 9.02 -1.85 -10.57
C GLN A 35 8.45 -2.58 -11.80
N SER A 36 7.29 -2.17 -12.31
CA SER A 36 6.59 -2.82 -13.43
C SER A 36 6.32 -4.32 -13.20
N ARG A 37 6.27 -4.77 -11.94
CA ARG A 37 6.02 -6.19 -11.59
C ARG A 37 4.54 -6.56 -11.73
N ILE A 38 3.65 -5.59 -11.57
CA ILE A 38 2.19 -5.77 -11.69
C ILE A 38 1.58 -4.59 -12.46
N SER A 39 0.41 -4.82 -13.08
CA SER A 39 -0.33 -3.76 -13.79
C SER A 39 -1.02 -2.80 -12.83
N LEU A 40 -1.37 -1.61 -13.33
CA LEU A 40 -2.12 -0.59 -12.57
C LEU A 40 -3.38 -1.15 -11.91
N ALA A 41 -4.18 -1.91 -12.67
CA ALA A 41 -5.41 -2.53 -12.18
C ALA A 41 -5.15 -3.53 -11.04
N LYS A 42 -4.08 -4.33 -11.15
CA LYS A 42 -3.69 -5.28 -10.09
C LYS A 42 -3.19 -4.56 -8.84
N ALA A 43 -2.43 -3.48 -9.01
CA ALA A 43 -1.93 -2.68 -7.90
C ALA A 43 -3.06 -1.97 -7.14
N ALA A 44 -4.01 -1.37 -7.87
CA ALA A 44 -5.20 -0.74 -7.29
C ALA A 44 -6.05 -1.75 -6.52
N HIS A 45 -6.29 -2.93 -7.10
CA HIS A 45 -7.01 -4.02 -6.44
C HIS A 45 -6.29 -4.50 -5.16
N PHE A 46 -4.97 -4.72 -5.22
CA PHE A 46 -4.18 -5.14 -4.05
C PHE A 46 -4.25 -4.12 -2.90
N ALA A 47 -4.22 -2.83 -3.23
CA ALA A 47 -4.34 -1.74 -2.27
C ALA A 47 -5.80 -1.49 -1.80
N ASN A 48 -6.78 -2.28 -2.26
CA ASN A 48 -8.20 -2.06 -2.02
C ASN A 48 -8.68 -0.64 -2.38
N LYS A 49 -8.19 -0.12 -3.51
CA LYS A 49 -8.53 1.23 -4.01
C LYS A 49 -9.12 1.15 -5.42
N ASN A 50 -9.99 2.11 -5.72
CA ASN A 50 -10.38 2.36 -7.11
C ASN A 50 -9.14 2.77 -7.94
N ILE A 51 -9.10 2.39 -9.22
CA ILE A 51 -8.00 2.72 -10.15
C ILE A 51 -7.66 4.21 -10.15
N TYR A 52 -8.66 5.10 -10.19
CA TYR A 52 -8.42 6.54 -10.22
C TYR A 52 -7.82 7.04 -8.91
N VAL A 53 -8.26 6.50 -7.77
CA VAL A 53 -7.70 6.83 -6.45
C VAL A 53 -6.25 6.37 -6.37
N PHE A 54 -5.96 5.16 -6.85
CA PHE A 54 -4.58 4.65 -6.87
C PHE A 54 -3.66 5.50 -7.76
N MET A 55 -4.15 5.99 -8.91
CA MET A 55 -3.39 6.91 -9.77
C MET A 55 -3.03 8.22 -9.05
N GLU A 56 -3.91 8.76 -8.22
CA GLU A 56 -3.61 9.94 -7.39
C GLU A 56 -2.54 9.62 -6.33
N GLU A 57 -2.60 8.45 -5.69
CA GLU A 57 -1.57 8.01 -4.73
C GLU A 57 -0.18 7.84 -5.38
N CYS A 58 -0.13 7.39 -6.65
CA CYS A 58 1.11 7.34 -7.41
C CYS A 58 1.78 8.72 -7.56
N LYS A 59 0.98 9.79 -7.71
CA LYS A 59 1.48 11.17 -7.84
C LYS A 59 2.03 11.70 -6.53
N LYS A 60 1.32 11.44 -5.42
CA LYS A 60 1.72 11.90 -4.07
C LYS A 60 3.10 11.40 -3.65
N THR A 61 3.45 10.18 -4.05
CA THR A 61 4.73 9.56 -3.72
C THR A 61 5.90 9.98 -4.65
N ILE A 62 5.69 10.87 -5.63
CA ILE A 62 6.75 11.45 -6.48
C ILE A 62 7.23 12.82 -5.92
N SER A 63 6.46 13.47 -5.05
CA SER A 63 6.78 14.79 -4.48
C SER A 63 7.32 14.74 -3.04
N ARG A 64 7.86 13.60 -2.60
CA ARG A 64 8.61 13.47 -1.34
C ARG A 64 10.04 13.03 -1.62
#